data_AF-X0WYZ9-F1
#
_entry.id   AF-X0WYZ9-F1
#
_cell.length_a   1.000
_cell.length_b   1.000
_cell.length_c   1.000
_cell.angle_alpha   90.00
_cell.angle_beta   90.00
_cell.angle_gamma   90.00
#
_symmetry.space_group_name_H-M   'P 1'
#
loop_
_entity.id
_entity.type
_entity.pdbx_description
1 polymer ?
#
loop_
_entity_poly.entity_id
_entity_poly.type
_entity_poly.pdbx_seq_one_letter_code
_entity_poly.pdbx_strand_id
1 'polypeptide(L)'
;MTLWYLRDGTPLESTKDNLRWIAALFESEEYRVVAQTELFGGFVVSTIWIGIGYSPPLAHQGFEPPLIFETMVFTPHWYGFDDLDQWRYATEEGAWFGHAAAVKFWRRQTL
;
A
#
# COMPACT_ATOMS: atom_id res chain seq x y z
N MET A 1 15.42 11.36 8.53
CA MET A 1 14.61 10.71 9.58
C MET A 1 13.37 10.18 8.91
N THR A 2 13.07 8.89 9.01
CA THR A 2 11.87 8.30 8.40
C THR A 2 10.66 8.64 9.28
N LEU A 3 9.59 9.16 8.69
CA LEU A 3 8.33 9.42 9.37
C LEU A 3 7.39 8.23 9.15
N TRP A 4 6.82 7.73 10.25
CA TRP A 4 5.86 6.64 10.26
C TRP A 4 4.45 7.19 10.49
N TYR A 5 3.44 6.50 9.98
CA TYR A 5 2.05 6.91 10.11
C TYR A 5 1.15 5.70 10.33
N LEU A 6 0.20 5.81 11.24
CA LEU A 6 -0.88 4.83 11.42
C LEU A 6 -1.87 4.89 10.24
N ARG A 7 -2.80 3.93 10.15
CA ARG A 7 -3.79 3.86 9.05
C ARG A 7 -4.68 5.10 8.95
N ASP A 8 -4.93 5.77 10.06
CA ASP A 8 -5.70 7.02 10.12
C ASP A 8 -4.87 8.27 9.75
N GLY A 9 -3.59 8.10 9.40
CA GLY A 9 -2.68 9.20 9.09
C GLY A 9 -2.01 9.83 10.31
N THR A 10 -2.23 9.31 11.52
CA THR A 10 -1.56 9.82 12.73
C THR A 10 -0.05 9.60 12.63
N PRO A 11 0.79 10.65 12.74
CA PRO A 11 2.24 10.50 12.71
C PRO A 11 2.76 9.79 13.96
N LEU A 12 3.75 8.92 13.76
CA LEU A 12 4.50 8.24 14.80
C LEU A 12 5.96 8.63 14.74
N GLU A 13 6.47 9.11 15.87
CA GLU A 13 7.90 9.35 16.04
C GLU A 13 8.67 8.03 16.02
N SER A 14 9.87 8.03 15.43
CA SER A 14 10.77 6.86 15.36
C SER A 14 11.49 6.60 16.68
N THR A 15 10.75 6.47 17.79
CA THR A 15 11.30 6.04 19.09
C THR A 15 11.47 4.51 19.11
N LYS A 16 12.32 4.00 20.01
CA LYS A 16 12.58 2.54 20.11
C LYS A 16 11.31 1.72 20.38
N ASP A 17 10.41 2.24 21.21
CA ASP A 17 9.16 1.55 21.55
C ASP A 17 8.16 1.62 20.39
N ASN A 18 8.06 2.76 19.71
CA ASN A 18 7.23 2.89 18.51
C ASN A 18 7.72 1.97 17.38
N LEU A 19 9.04 1.84 17.17
CA LEU A 19 9.57 0.94 16.14
C LEU A 19 9.23 -0.53 16.42
N ARG A 20 9.24 -0.96 17.69
CA ARG A 20 8.81 -2.32 18.07
C ARG A 20 7.33 -2.53 17.81
N TRP A 21 6.51 -1.53 18.14
CA TRP A 21 5.07 -1.59 17.89
C TRP A 21 4.76 -1.60 16.39
N ILE A 22 5.41 -0.75 15.60
CA ILE A 22 5.32 -0.73 14.14
C ILE A 22 5.71 -2.09 13.56
N ALA A 23 6.79 -2.72 14.03
CA ALA A 23 7.17 -4.05 13.59
C ALA A 23 6.05 -5.09 13.83
N ALA A 24 5.40 -5.05 15.00
CA ALA A 24 4.25 -5.91 15.28
C ALA A 24 3.04 -5.63 14.36
N LEU A 25 2.80 -4.37 13.97
CA LEU A 25 1.77 -4.02 12.99
C LEU A 25 2.09 -4.56 11.59
N PHE A 26 3.37 -4.62 11.20
CA PHE A 26 3.79 -5.23 9.93
C PHE A 26 3.60 -6.75 9.89
N GLU A 27 3.78 -7.42 11.03
CA GLU A 27 3.56 -8.86 11.17
C GLU A 27 2.07 -9.22 11.20
N SER A 28 1.19 -8.26 11.51
CA SER A 28 -0.26 -8.46 11.48
C SER A 28 -0.82 -8.29 10.07
N GLU A 29 -1.19 -9.40 9.43
CA GLU A 29 -1.86 -9.37 8.13
C GLU A 29 -3.22 -8.64 8.20
N GLU A 30 -3.98 -8.86 9.27
CA GLU A 30 -5.28 -8.20 9.52
C GLU A 30 -5.15 -6.67 9.59
N TYR A 31 -4.09 -6.18 10.24
CA TYR A 31 -3.84 -4.74 10.29
C TYR A 31 -3.25 -4.21 8.98
N ARG A 32 -2.34 -4.95 8.35
CA ARG A 32 -1.58 -4.46 7.19
C ARG A 32 -2.37 -4.53 5.88
N VAL A 33 -3.18 -5.57 5.68
CA VAL A 33 -3.91 -5.77 4.42
C VAL A 33 -5.20 -4.96 4.44
N VAL A 34 -5.36 -4.11 3.43
CA VAL A 34 -6.62 -3.42 3.16
C VAL A 34 -7.51 -4.33 2.33
N ALA A 35 -6.99 -4.85 1.21
CA ALA A 35 -7.74 -5.71 0.31
C ALA A 35 -6.82 -6.55 -0.56
N GLN A 36 -7.26 -7.75 -0.92
CA GLN A 36 -6.59 -8.60 -1.91
C GLN A 36 -7.63 -9.21 -2.83
N THR A 37 -7.35 -9.21 -4.13
CA THR A 37 -8.23 -9.78 -5.16
C THR A 37 -7.39 -10.58 -6.15
N GLU A 38 -7.70 -11.88 -6.29
CA GLU A 38 -7.18 -12.71 -7.37
C GLU A 38 -7.99 -12.48 -8.65
N LEU A 39 -7.29 -12.38 -9.78
CA LEU A 39 -7.85 -12.22 -11.11
C LEU A 39 -7.61 -13.48 -11.97
N PHE A 40 -8.24 -13.52 -13.14
CA PHE A 40 -8.03 -14.61 -14.09
C PHE A 40 -6.55 -14.77 -14.44
N GLY A 41 -6.12 -16.02 -14.66
CA GLY A 41 -4.72 -16.33 -14.99
C GLY A 41 -3.75 -16.34 -13.81
N GLY A 42 -4.21 -16.02 -12.59
CA GLY A 42 -3.38 -16.04 -11.37
C GLY A 42 -2.72 -14.70 -11.03
N PHE A 43 -3.18 -13.60 -11.64
CA PHE A 43 -2.75 -12.25 -11.27
C PHE A 43 -3.37 -11.86 -9.92
N VAL A 44 -2.64 -11.07 -9.14
CA VAL A 44 -3.10 -10.64 -7.80
C VAL A 44 -3.01 -9.13 -7.69
N VAL A 45 -4.11 -8.50 -7.31
CA VAL A 45 -4.13 -7.09 -6.87
C VAL A 45 -4.14 -7.08 -5.35
N SER A 46 -3.11 -6.49 -4.73
CA SER A 46 -2.97 -6.43 -3.27
C SER A 46 -2.81 -4.99 -2.82
N THR A 47 -3.65 -4.54 -1.90
CA THR A 47 -3.60 -3.22 -1.29
C THR A 47 -3.28 -3.34 0.18
N ILE A 48 -2.23 -2.65 0.61
CA ILE A 48 -1.67 -2.73 1.95
C ILE A 48 -1.42 -1.33 2.53
N TRP A 49 -1.39 -1.25 3.85
CA TRP A 49 -0.73 -0.19 4.59
C TRP A 49 0.79 -0.43 4.56
N ILE A 50 1.55 0.57 4.14
CA ILE A 50 3.02 0.54 4.12
C ILE A 50 3.63 1.31 5.29
N GLY A 51 2.87 2.17 5.97
CA GLY A 51 3.25 2.88 7.20
C GLY A 51 4.36 3.92 7.06
N ILE A 52 5.21 3.80 6.05
CA ILE A 52 6.25 4.76 5.72
C ILE A 52 5.59 5.84 4.87
N GLY A 53 5.65 7.09 5.31
CA GLY A 53 5.19 8.19 4.49
C GLY A 53 6.10 8.38 3.28
N TYR A 54 5.76 7.74 2.16
CA TYR A 54 6.43 8.02 0.89
C TYR A 54 6.06 9.44 0.49
N SER A 55 7.04 10.34 0.57
CA SER A 55 6.94 11.73 0.13
C SER A 55 7.66 11.85 -1.20
N PRO A 56 6.97 12.07 -2.34
CA PRO A 56 7.66 12.36 -3.58
C PRO A 56 8.52 13.63 -3.43
N PRO A 57 9.58 13.82 -4.24
CA PRO A 57 10.54 14.92 -4.08
C PRO A 57 9.96 16.34 -4.06
N LEU A 58 8.70 16.52 -4.51
CA LEU A 58 7.99 17.80 -4.50
C LEU A 58 7.15 18.03 -3.23
N ALA A 59 6.93 17.00 -2.41
CA ALA A 59 6.20 17.09 -1.15
C ALA A 59 6.96 17.89 -0.06
N HIS A 60 8.24 18.20 -0.27
CA HIS A 60 9.02 19.10 0.60
C HIS A 60 8.46 20.53 0.67
N GLN A 61 7.51 20.90 -0.20
CA GLN A 61 6.79 22.17 -0.10
C GLN A 61 5.60 22.14 0.88
N GLY A 62 5.32 21.00 1.53
CA GLY A 62 4.36 20.90 2.62
C GLY A 62 2.89 20.78 2.20
N PHE A 63 2.62 20.46 0.93
CA PHE A 63 1.25 20.47 0.38
C PHE A 63 0.62 19.09 0.14
N GLU A 64 1.37 17.99 0.23
CA GLU A 64 0.82 16.65 -0.01
C GLU A 64 0.89 15.78 1.25
N PRO A 65 -0.23 15.15 1.65
CA PRO A 65 -0.22 14.20 2.75
C PRO A 65 0.65 12.98 2.40
N PRO A 66 1.29 12.35 3.40
CA PRO A 66 2.16 11.21 3.17
C PRO A 66 1.40 10.06 2.53
N LEU A 67 1.98 9.45 1.50
CA LEU A 67 1.41 8.25 0.88
C LEU A 67 1.79 7.04 1.73
N ILE A 68 0.81 6.48 2.43
CA ILE A 68 0.99 5.46 3.48
C ILE A 68 0.27 4.14 3.15
N PHE A 69 -0.44 4.11 2.02
CA PHE A 69 -1.05 2.91 1.44
C PHE A 69 -0.53 2.69 0.03
N GLU A 70 -0.51 1.42 -0.38
CA GLU A 70 -0.03 1.00 -1.68
C GLU A 70 -0.87 -0.14 -2.23
N THR A 71 -1.25 -0.05 -3.50
CA THR A 71 -1.76 -1.15 -4.32
C THR A 71 -0.66 -1.61 -5.25
N MET A 72 -0.34 -2.91 -5.20
CA MET A 72 0.56 -3.60 -6.12
C MET A 72 -0.22 -4.60 -6.96
N VAL A 73 0.20 -4.79 -8.21
CA VAL A 73 -0.32 -5.84 -9.08
C VAL A 73 0.80 -6.80 -9.45
N PHE A 74 0.58 -8.07 -9.14
CA PHE A 74 1.56 -9.13 -9.31
C PHE A 74 1.16 -10.07 -10.44
N THR A 75 2.16 -10.51 -11.22
CA THR A 75 2.01 -11.63 -12.15
C THR A 75 1.77 -12.96 -11.42
N PRO A 76 1.25 -13.96 -12.15
CA PRO A 76 1.16 -15.33 -11.63
C PRO A 76 2.55 -15.87 -11.24
N HIS A 77 2.59 -16.59 -10.12
CA HIS A 77 3.80 -17.17 -9.53
C HIS A 77 4.73 -17.93 -10.50
N TRP A 78 4.19 -18.53 -11.56
CA TRP A 78 4.95 -19.33 -12.51
C TRP A 78 5.78 -18.51 -13.51
N TYR A 79 5.53 -17.20 -13.62
CA TYR A 79 6.36 -16.25 -14.37
C TYR A 79 7.38 -15.50 -13.50
N GLY A 80 7.41 -15.74 -12.18
CA GLY A 80 8.02 -14.83 -11.22
C GLY A 80 7.01 -13.81 -10.71
N PHE A 81 7.32 -13.16 -9.58
CA PHE A 81 6.55 -12.03 -9.08
C PHE A 81 7.13 -10.74 -9.66
N ASP A 82 6.75 -10.41 -10.88
CA ASP A 82 7.06 -9.12 -11.45
C ASP A 82 5.97 -8.13 -11.02
N ASP A 83 6.42 -6.97 -10.50
CA ASP A 83 5.57 -5.85 -10.14
C ASP A 83 5.11 -5.14 -11.42
N LEU A 84 3.83 -5.31 -11.79
CA LEU A 84 3.29 -4.78 -13.04
C LEU A 84 2.78 -3.34 -12.93
N ASP A 85 2.29 -2.97 -11.75
CA ASP A 85 1.67 -1.69 -11.51
C ASP A 85 1.71 -1.34 -10.02
N GLN A 86 1.81 -0.04 -9.72
CA GLN A 86 1.92 0.47 -8.36
C GLN A 86 1.16 1.79 -8.21
N TRP A 87 0.19 1.81 -7.31
CA TRP A 87 -0.63 2.99 -7.02
C TRP A 87 -0.57 3.28 -5.53
N ARG A 88 -0.50 4.56 -5.13
CA ARG A 88 -0.31 4.94 -3.73
C ARG A 88 -1.35 5.96 -3.26
N TYR A 89 -1.68 5.90 -1.97
CA TYR A 89 -2.75 6.71 -1.39
C TYR A 89 -2.36 7.21 0.00
N ALA A 90 -2.89 8.39 0.34
CA ALA A 90 -2.70 8.98 1.66
C ALA A 90 -3.73 8.50 2.70
N THR A 91 -4.90 8.07 2.25
CA THR A 91 -6.01 7.63 3.11
C THR A 91 -6.44 6.22 2.79
N GLU A 92 -7.01 5.56 3.79
CA GLU A 92 -7.53 4.20 3.64
C GLU A 92 -8.72 4.15 2.67
N GLU A 93 -9.61 5.15 2.72
CA GLU A 93 -10.72 5.25 1.78
C GLU A 93 -10.20 5.38 0.34
N GLY A 94 -9.16 6.19 0.14
CA GLY A 94 -8.48 6.31 -1.14
C GLY A 94 -7.89 4.98 -1.61
N ALA A 95 -7.32 4.21 -0.68
CA ALA A 95 -6.79 2.88 -0.96
C ALA A 95 -7.87 1.88 -1.37
N TRP A 96 -9.05 1.89 -0.72
CA TRP A 96 -10.20 1.07 -1.12
C TRP A 96 -10.71 1.42 -2.52
N PHE A 97 -10.91 2.71 -2.82
CA PHE A 97 -11.33 3.16 -4.15
C PHE A 97 -10.30 2.82 -5.22
N GLY A 98 -9.02 3.03 -4.89
CA GLY A 98 -7.90 2.69 -5.75
C GLY A 98 -7.78 1.19 -6.02
N HIS A 99 -7.98 0.34 -5.01
CA HIS A 99 -8.05 -1.12 -5.19
C HIS A 99 -9.13 -1.51 -6.18
N ALA A 100 -10.36 -1.02 -5.99
CA ALA A 100 -11.47 -1.31 -6.89
C ALA A 100 -11.19 -0.84 -8.34
N ALA A 101 -10.54 0.32 -8.50
CA ALA A 101 -10.13 0.83 -9.80
C ALA A 101 -9.04 -0.04 -10.45
N ALA A 102 -8.01 -0.46 -9.70
CA ALA A 102 -6.96 -1.35 -10.15
C ALA A 102 -7.53 -2.70 -10.58
N VAL A 103 -8.41 -3.32 -9.78
CA VAL A 103 -9.13 -4.55 -10.12
C VAL A 103 -9.91 -4.37 -11.43
N LYS A 104 -10.65 -3.28 -11.59
CA LYS A 104 -11.43 -3.02 -12.82
C LYS A 104 -10.53 -2.79 -14.04
N PHE A 105 -9.37 -2.17 -13.86
CA PHE A 105 -8.40 -1.95 -14.93
C PHE A 105 -7.78 -3.28 -15.35
N TRP A 106 -7.19 -4.02 -14.41
CA TRP A 106 -6.46 -5.26 -14.68
C TRP A 106 -7.35 -6.43 -15.09
N ARG A 107 -8.60 -6.49 -14.61
CA ARG A 107 -9.59 -7.45 -15.15
C ARG A 107 -9.75 -7.35 -16.66
N ARG A 108 -9.60 -6.16 -17.26
CA ARG A 108 -9.71 -5.99 -18.71
C ARG A 108 -8.46 -6.42 -19.47
N GLN A 109 -7.32 -6.52 -18.79
CA GLN A 109 -6.03 -6.90 -19.37
C GLN A 109 -5.77 -8.40 -19.26
N THR A 110 -6.45 -9.09 -18.33
CA THR A 110 -6.29 -10.52 -18.05
C THR A 110 -7.44 -11.36 -18.59
N LEU A 111 -8.35 -10.80 -19.40
CA LEU A 111 -9.44 -11.53 -20.06
C LEU A 111 -9.05 -12.03 -21.44
#